data_AF-A0A2G6E0I1-F1
#
_entry.id   AF-A0A2G6E0I1-F1
#
_cell.length_a   1.000
_cell.length_b   1.000
_cell.length_c   1.000
_cell.angle_alpha   90.00
_cell.angle_beta   90.00
_cell.angle_gamma   90.00
#
_symmetry.space_group_name_H-M   'P 1'
#
loop_
_entity.id
_entity.type
_entity.pdbx_description
1 polymer ?
#
loop_
_entity_poly.entity_id
_entity_poly.type
_entity_poly.pdbx_seq_one_letter_code
_entity_poly.pdbx_strand_id
1 'polypeptide(L)'
;MNDMNKFFSALLFFSLCCWSFYPDGAGAANSYYISPVAFIVNSPSQETLSFAMEKSVDYKSFTLENPARLVIDFPQGVYRGEKRREMEQSRFITAVRSAHHLQPIAKARIVIDLQPGKKVQHQLFFDKGKKALQLVLIGEEMKPVAAKEEAIQALEEKEIAEQQAISAEPGTVQKKEQIVEAQMAEDLSVTIYSISFEGSRAGEEKIRFRLNGFYPPGIMTREDTLPEVVCNFADAALAEDIERQIITGGNLVQRITVEKTEAGVQVVLELTEGKDFDLQQIFFRDGNLFVLVVREFAQSSK
;
A
#
# COMPACT_ATOMS: atom_id res chain seq x y z
N MET A 1 76.91 -47.53 -32.26
CA MET A 1 77.42 -46.34 -32.98
C MET A 1 76.69 -45.13 -32.44
N ASN A 2 77.41 -44.34 -31.62
CA ASN A 2 77.29 -42.92 -31.23
C ASN A 2 75.86 -42.41 -30.89
N ASP A 3 75.51 -41.92 -29.70
CA ASP A 3 76.20 -41.20 -28.62
C ASP A 3 76.82 -39.85 -29.01
N MET A 4 76.09 -38.76 -28.74
CA MET A 4 76.59 -37.38 -28.49
C MET A 4 75.40 -36.51 -28.06
N ASN A 5 75.22 -36.14 -26.78
CA ASN A 5 75.92 -35.07 -26.01
C ASN A 5 76.06 -33.75 -26.79
N LYS A 6 75.87 -32.54 -26.27
CA LYS A 6 75.53 -31.88 -24.98
C LYS A 6 75.65 -30.35 -25.28
N PHE A 7 75.43 -29.50 -24.26
CA PHE A 7 75.88 -28.09 -24.12
C PHE A 7 74.93 -26.99 -24.66
N PHE A 8 74.63 -25.88 -23.97
CA PHE A 8 74.89 -25.41 -22.60
C PHE A 8 74.07 -24.12 -22.36
N SER A 9 74.09 -23.69 -21.10
CA SER A 9 74.02 -22.30 -20.63
C SER A 9 72.68 -21.74 -20.15
N ALA A 10 72.65 -21.60 -18.83
CA ALA A 10 71.74 -20.82 -18.02
C ALA A 10 71.93 -19.29 -18.20
N LEU A 11 70.85 -18.53 -17.94
CA LEU A 11 70.86 -17.22 -17.29
C LEU A 11 69.44 -17.00 -16.69
N LEU A 12 69.22 -17.19 -15.39
CA LEU A 12 69.31 -16.21 -14.29
C LEU A 12 68.29 -15.06 -14.39
N PHE A 13 67.28 -15.18 -13.51
CA PHE A 13 66.36 -14.19 -12.92
C PHE A 13 66.39 -12.74 -13.44
N PHE A 14 65.22 -12.24 -13.84
CA PHE A 14 64.75 -10.95 -13.32
C PHE A 14 63.26 -11.00 -13.03
N SER A 15 62.98 -10.90 -11.73
CA SER A 15 61.71 -10.53 -11.14
C SER A 15 61.20 -9.24 -11.77
N LEU A 16 60.12 -9.31 -12.55
CA LEU A 16 59.21 -8.20 -12.71
C LEU A 16 57.84 -8.68 -12.24
N CYS A 17 57.53 -8.30 -10.99
CA CYS A 17 56.18 -8.19 -10.48
C CYS A 17 55.37 -7.28 -11.41
N CYS A 18 54.86 -7.81 -12.51
CA CYS A 18 53.66 -7.29 -13.13
C CYS A 18 52.52 -7.74 -12.22
N TRP A 19 52.29 -6.93 -11.17
CA TRP A 19 50.99 -6.88 -10.54
C TRP A 19 50.02 -6.55 -11.65
N SER A 20 49.33 -7.58 -12.13
CA SER A 20 48.06 -7.41 -12.81
C SER A 20 47.22 -6.58 -11.85
N PHE A 21 47.15 -5.28 -12.11
CA PHE A 21 46.08 -4.40 -11.67
C PHE A 21 44.81 -5.02 -12.24
N TYR A 22 44.30 -6.05 -11.57
CA TYR A 22 42.87 -6.29 -11.54
C TYR A 22 42.31 -5.01 -10.93
N PRO A 23 41.48 -4.23 -11.64
CA PRO A 23 40.64 -3.29 -10.93
C PRO A 23 39.83 -4.15 -9.97
N ASP A 24 40.11 -3.98 -8.68
CA ASP A 24 39.28 -4.49 -7.60
C ASP A 24 37.83 -4.25 -8.00
N GLY A 25 37.05 -5.34 -7.99
CA GLY A 25 35.60 -5.30 -8.12
C GLY A 25 35.00 -4.56 -6.94
N ALA A 26 35.17 -3.24 -6.90
CA ALA A 26 34.48 -2.32 -6.03
C ALA A 26 33.04 -2.18 -6.52
N GLY A 27 32.23 -3.22 -6.30
CA GLY A 27 30.84 -3.25 -6.76
C GLY A 27 29.89 -4.16 -5.99
N ALA A 28 30.32 -4.76 -4.87
CA ALA A 28 29.50 -5.72 -4.11
C ALA A 28 29.25 -5.33 -2.64
N ALA A 29 29.75 -4.18 -2.18
CA ALA A 29 29.82 -3.92 -0.73
C ALA A 29 28.49 -3.54 -0.04
N ASN A 30 27.39 -3.29 -0.77
CA ASN A 30 26.13 -2.81 -0.17
C ASN A 30 24.85 -3.56 -0.59
N SER A 31 24.98 -4.71 -1.25
CA SER A 31 23.80 -5.50 -1.63
C SER A 31 23.02 -6.04 -0.41
N TYR A 32 21.72 -6.26 -0.57
CA TYR A 32 20.86 -6.85 0.45
C TYR A 32 19.90 -7.84 -0.17
N TYR A 33 19.43 -8.79 0.63
CA TYR A 33 18.57 -9.84 0.12
C TYR A 33 17.07 -9.53 0.29
N ILE A 34 16.31 -9.96 -0.70
CA ILE A 34 14.85 -9.87 -0.75
C ILE A 34 14.32 -11.29 -0.92
N SER A 35 13.45 -11.73 -0.03
CA SER A 35 12.88 -13.08 -0.05
C SER A 35 11.36 -12.99 -0.16
N PRO A 36 10.70 -13.80 -1.01
CA PRO A 36 9.25 -13.94 -0.91
C PRO A 36 8.89 -14.56 0.44
N VAL A 37 7.82 -14.07 1.07
CA VAL A 37 7.36 -14.53 2.38
C VAL A 37 6.06 -15.30 2.25
N ALA A 38 5.04 -14.61 1.75
CA ALA A 38 3.68 -15.15 1.74
C ALA A 38 2.86 -14.55 0.61
N PHE A 39 1.89 -15.33 0.15
CA PHE A 39 0.76 -14.87 -0.65
C PHE A 39 -0.51 -15.21 0.13
N ILE A 40 -1.38 -14.23 0.32
CA ILE A 40 -2.60 -14.35 1.12
C ILE A 40 -3.76 -13.80 0.29
N VAL A 41 -4.81 -14.60 0.14
CA VAL A 41 -6.10 -14.14 -0.40
C VAL A 41 -6.93 -13.66 0.79
N ASN A 42 -6.99 -12.35 1.00
CA ASN A 42 -7.72 -11.79 2.15
C ASN A 42 -9.23 -11.82 1.91
N SER A 43 -9.66 -11.55 0.68
CA SER A 43 -11.05 -11.54 0.27
C SER A 43 -11.17 -11.83 -1.24
N PRO A 44 -12.40 -12.03 -1.76
CA PRO A 44 -12.64 -12.15 -3.20
C PRO A 44 -12.12 -10.96 -4.02
N SER A 45 -12.02 -9.77 -3.42
CA SER A 45 -11.61 -8.51 -4.04
C SER A 45 -10.20 -8.05 -3.62
N GLN A 46 -9.52 -8.77 -2.72
CA GLN A 46 -8.26 -8.31 -2.14
C GLN A 46 -7.25 -9.44 -1.91
N GLU A 47 -6.02 -9.23 -2.38
CA GLU A 47 -4.89 -10.14 -2.21
C GLU A 47 -3.66 -9.40 -1.71
N THR A 48 -2.82 -10.08 -0.91
CA THR A 48 -1.57 -9.54 -0.39
C THR A 48 -0.40 -10.45 -0.77
N LEU A 49 0.66 -9.84 -1.29
CA LEU A 49 1.96 -10.47 -1.53
C LEU A 49 3.01 -9.81 -0.64
N SER A 50 3.72 -10.61 0.15
CA SER A 50 4.70 -10.10 1.11
C SER A 50 6.13 -10.53 0.75
N PHE A 51 7.06 -9.59 0.89
CA PHE A 51 8.49 -9.79 0.69
C PHE A 51 9.26 -9.37 1.95
N ALA A 52 10.15 -10.22 2.44
CA ALA A 52 11.06 -9.91 3.54
C ALA A 52 12.37 -9.34 2.99
N MET A 53 12.96 -8.44 3.75
CA MET A 53 14.17 -7.72 3.40
C MET A 53 15.11 -7.73 4.61
N GLU A 54 16.42 -7.71 4.38
CA GLU A 54 17.39 -7.74 5.50
C GLU A 54 17.55 -6.39 6.20
N LYS A 55 17.19 -5.31 5.50
CA LYS A 55 17.27 -3.94 5.99
C LYS A 55 16.15 -3.10 5.40
N SER A 56 15.90 -1.94 6.02
CA SER A 56 15.03 -0.93 5.44
C SER A 56 15.67 -0.36 4.17
N VAL A 57 14.90 -0.32 3.09
CA VAL A 57 15.41 0.12 1.78
C VAL A 57 14.34 0.87 1.00
N ASP A 58 14.78 1.82 0.21
CA ASP A 58 13.92 2.49 -0.76
C ASP A 58 13.67 1.58 -1.96
N TYR A 59 12.52 1.77 -2.59
CA TYR A 59 12.14 1.07 -3.82
C TYR A 59 11.41 2.03 -4.74
N LYS A 60 11.39 1.68 -6.03
CA LYS A 60 10.60 2.39 -7.04
C LYS A 60 9.57 1.45 -7.62
N SER A 61 8.29 1.84 -7.62
CA SER A 61 7.23 1.10 -8.30
C SER A 61 6.66 1.88 -9.48
N PHE A 62 6.15 1.15 -10.47
CA PHE A 62 5.41 1.71 -11.61
C PHE A 62 4.63 0.59 -12.33
N THR A 63 3.64 0.96 -13.13
CA THR A 63 2.83 0.03 -13.92
C THR A 63 3.18 0.07 -15.41
N LEU A 64 2.92 -1.03 -16.10
CA LEU A 64 2.92 -1.15 -17.55
C LEU A 64 1.53 -1.63 -17.98
N GLU A 65 1.00 -1.15 -19.10
CA GLU A 65 -0.36 -1.47 -19.53
C GLU A 65 -0.44 -2.63 -20.53
N ASN A 66 0.63 -2.88 -21.30
CA ASN A 66 0.62 -3.82 -22.42
C ASN A 66 1.83 -4.78 -22.40
N PRO A 67 1.71 -5.98 -21.80
CA PRO A 67 0.61 -6.42 -20.95
C PRO A 67 0.64 -5.74 -19.57
N ALA A 68 -0.49 -5.80 -18.86
CA ALA A 68 -0.66 -5.20 -17.54
C ALA A 68 0.33 -5.81 -16.52
N ARG A 69 1.21 -4.98 -15.96
CA ARG A 69 2.24 -5.40 -15.00
C ARG A 69 2.43 -4.34 -13.93
N LEU A 70 2.65 -4.78 -12.70
CA LEU A 70 3.25 -3.96 -11.66
C LEU A 70 4.74 -4.31 -11.54
N VAL A 71 5.60 -3.30 -11.60
CA VAL A 71 7.05 -3.45 -11.51
C VAL A 71 7.55 -2.77 -10.26
N ILE A 72 8.41 -3.46 -9.50
CA ILE A 72 9.06 -2.93 -8.31
C ILE A 72 10.58 -3.11 -8.47
N ASP A 73 11.29 -1.99 -8.54
CA ASP A 73 12.74 -1.91 -8.63
C ASP A 73 13.35 -1.67 -7.25
N PHE A 74 14.32 -2.51 -6.89
CA PHE A 74 15.08 -2.48 -5.65
C PHE A 74 16.55 -2.21 -5.96
N PRO A 75 17.03 -0.96 -5.82
CA PRO A 75 18.43 -0.62 -6.03
C PRO A 75 19.34 -1.45 -5.13
N GLN A 76 20.38 -2.07 -5.69
CA GLN A 76 21.33 -2.95 -5.00
C GLN A 76 20.71 -4.20 -4.34
N GLY A 77 19.41 -4.44 -4.53
CA GLY A 77 18.74 -5.62 -4.00
C GLY A 77 19.08 -6.89 -4.80
N VAL A 78 19.07 -8.03 -4.11
CA VAL A 78 19.21 -9.38 -4.70
C VAL A 78 17.99 -10.21 -4.29
N TYR A 79 17.17 -10.58 -5.26
CA TYR A 79 16.00 -11.41 -5.02
C TYR A 79 16.40 -12.89 -4.89
N ARG A 80 16.01 -13.53 -3.78
CA ARG A 80 16.30 -14.94 -3.44
C ARG A 80 15.15 -15.90 -3.75
N GLY A 81 14.05 -15.43 -4.32
CA GLY A 81 12.96 -16.29 -4.77
C GLY A 81 13.18 -16.88 -6.16
N GLU A 82 12.20 -17.64 -6.64
CA GLU A 82 12.18 -18.18 -7.99
C GLU A 82 12.23 -17.07 -9.05
N LYS A 83 12.89 -17.33 -10.18
CA LYS A 83 12.94 -16.39 -11.31
C LYS A 83 11.54 -16.09 -11.88
N ARG A 84 10.65 -17.08 -11.79
CA ARG A 84 9.25 -16.99 -12.18
C ARG A 84 8.46 -18.00 -11.37
N ARG A 85 7.38 -17.54 -10.74
CA ARG A 85 6.39 -18.35 -10.02
C ARG A 85 5.01 -18.06 -10.60
N GLU A 86 4.30 -19.09 -11.05
CA GLU A 86 2.90 -18.96 -11.47
C GLU A 86 2.01 -18.88 -10.21
N MET A 87 0.97 -18.06 -10.28
CA MET A 87 0.08 -17.74 -9.16
C MET A 87 -1.30 -18.35 -9.36
N GLU A 88 -1.38 -19.68 -9.39
CA GLU A 88 -2.60 -20.44 -9.69
C GLU A 88 -3.79 -20.10 -8.78
N GLN A 89 -3.52 -19.70 -7.54
CA GLN A 89 -4.56 -19.36 -6.55
C GLN A 89 -4.98 -17.88 -6.60
N SER A 90 -4.35 -17.07 -7.44
CA SER A 90 -4.59 -15.63 -7.52
C SER A 90 -5.62 -15.27 -8.60
N ARG A 91 -6.52 -14.35 -8.23
CA ARG A 91 -7.53 -13.73 -9.09
C ARG A 91 -7.01 -12.50 -9.82
N PHE A 92 -5.88 -11.92 -9.37
CA PHE A 92 -5.32 -10.68 -9.89
C PHE A 92 -3.94 -10.83 -10.52
N ILE A 93 -3.19 -11.86 -10.14
CA ILE A 93 -1.82 -12.12 -10.57
C ILE A 93 -1.82 -13.39 -11.41
N THR A 94 -1.10 -13.36 -12.53
CA THR A 94 -0.77 -14.56 -13.32
C THR A 94 0.56 -15.13 -12.86
N ALA A 95 1.59 -14.30 -12.74
CA ALA A 95 2.91 -14.71 -12.30
C ALA A 95 3.65 -13.61 -11.52
N VAL A 96 4.57 -14.02 -10.65
CA VAL A 96 5.60 -13.16 -10.06
C VAL A 96 6.94 -13.54 -10.66
N ARG A 97 7.64 -12.57 -11.25
CA ARG A 97 8.94 -12.76 -11.90
C ARG A 97 10.00 -11.88 -11.27
N SER A 98 11.26 -12.30 -11.39
CA SER A 98 12.41 -11.51 -10.98
C SER A 98 13.47 -11.42 -12.07
N ALA A 99 14.15 -10.28 -12.12
CA ALA A 99 15.29 -10.03 -12.97
C ALA A 99 16.36 -9.23 -12.22
N HIS A 100 17.63 -9.50 -12.51
CA HIS A 100 18.75 -8.72 -12.00
C HIS A 100 19.28 -7.85 -13.14
N HIS A 101 19.26 -6.54 -12.97
CA HIS A 101 19.76 -5.58 -13.94
C HIS A 101 21.07 -5.00 -13.39
N LEU A 102 22.17 -5.14 -14.13
CA LEU A 102 23.50 -4.70 -13.68
C LEU A 102 23.81 -3.23 -14.04
N GLN A 103 23.06 -2.63 -14.97
CA GLN A 103 23.30 -1.29 -15.49
C GLN A 103 21.98 -0.48 -15.59
N PRO A 104 22.02 0.87 -15.45
CA PRO A 104 23.19 1.68 -15.07
C PRO A 104 23.55 1.57 -13.58
N ILE A 105 22.61 1.16 -12.73
CA ILE A 105 22.80 0.84 -11.32
C ILE A 105 22.25 -0.57 -11.10
N ALA A 106 23.01 -1.42 -10.39
CA ALA A 106 22.59 -2.77 -10.04
C ALA A 106 21.23 -2.73 -9.31
N LYS A 107 20.26 -3.54 -9.73
CA LYS A 107 18.95 -3.64 -9.09
C LYS A 107 18.28 -5.00 -9.30
N ALA A 108 17.56 -5.45 -8.28
CA ALA A 108 16.55 -6.49 -8.45
C ALA A 108 15.25 -5.83 -8.92
N ARG A 109 14.68 -6.36 -10.00
CA ARG A 109 13.37 -5.99 -10.51
C ARG A 109 12.42 -7.15 -10.26
N ILE A 110 11.40 -6.91 -9.45
CA ILE A 110 10.28 -7.83 -9.28
C ILE A 110 9.15 -7.36 -10.19
N VAL A 111 8.57 -8.27 -10.97
CA VAL A 111 7.47 -7.99 -11.89
C VAL A 111 6.30 -8.88 -11.52
N ILE A 112 5.18 -8.26 -11.21
CA ILE A 112 3.91 -8.90 -10.92
C ILE A 112 3.08 -8.79 -12.20
N ASP A 113 2.94 -9.90 -12.92
CA ASP A 113 2.12 -9.97 -14.13
C ASP A 113 0.65 -10.03 -13.74
N LEU A 114 -0.13 -9.04 -14.13
CA LEU A 114 -1.53 -8.94 -13.74
C LEU A 114 -2.43 -9.72 -14.70
N GLN A 115 -3.56 -10.19 -14.20
CA GLN A 115 -4.59 -10.87 -14.98
C GLN A 115 -5.15 -9.93 -16.07
N PRO A 116 -5.10 -10.31 -17.36
CA PRO A 116 -5.64 -9.50 -18.44
C PRO A 116 -7.12 -9.15 -18.22
N GLY A 117 -7.51 -7.92 -18.54
CA GLY A 117 -8.89 -7.45 -18.42
C GLY A 117 -9.40 -7.26 -16.99
N LYS A 118 -8.56 -7.48 -15.96
CA LYS A 118 -8.89 -7.14 -14.58
C LYS A 118 -8.35 -5.74 -14.26
N LYS A 119 -9.25 -4.85 -13.84
CA LYS A 119 -8.85 -3.58 -13.23
C LYS A 119 -8.41 -3.87 -11.80
N VAL A 120 -7.12 -3.69 -11.56
CA VAL A 120 -6.48 -3.94 -10.27
C VAL A 120 -5.79 -2.66 -9.83
N GLN A 121 -6.19 -2.16 -8.67
CA GLN A 121 -5.43 -1.14 -7.95
C GLN A 121 -4.41 -1.83 -7.06
N HIS A 122 -3.31 -1.13 -6.75
CA HIS A 122 -2.25 -1.69 -5.93
C HIS A 122 -1.69 -0.66 -4.96
N GLN A 123 -1.23 -1.13 -3.81
CA GLN A 123 -0.57 -0.33 -2.78
C GLN A 123 0.62 -1.10 -2.23
N LEU A 124 1.68 -0.38 -1.85
CA LEU A 124 2.91 -0.94 -1.32
C LEU A 124 3.18 -0.36 0.08
N PHE A 125 3.36 -1.23 1.06
CA PHE A 125 3.61 -0.87 2.46
C PHE A 125 4.92 -1.47 2.92
N PHE A 126 5.86 -0.64 3.38
CA PHE A 126 7.10 -1.14 3.98
C PHE A 126 7.03 -1.05 5.50
N ASP A 127 6.93 -2.20 6.16
CA ASP A 127 7.07 -2.32 7.61
C ASP A 127 8.56 -2.34 7.95
N LYS A 128 9.07 -1.25 8.51
CA LYS A 128 10.48 -1.11 8.89
C LYS A 128 10.88 -2.06 10.03
N GLY A 129 9.97 -2.33 10.96
CA GLY A 129 10.21 -3.21 12.11
C GLY A 129 10.33 -4.66 11.68
N LYS A 130 9.41 -5.12 10.84
CA LYS A 130 9.41 -6.48 10.26
C LYS A 130 10.31 -6.60 9.04
N LYS A 131 10.86 -5.47 8.56
CA LYS A 131 11.65 -5.35 7.33
C LYS A 131 10.93 -6.03 6.16
N ALA A 132 9.65 -5.75 6.02
CA ALA A 132 8.78 -6.45 5.08
C ALA A 132 8.04 -5.46 4.18
N LEU A 133 8.07 -5.71 2.87
CA LEU A 133 7.24 -5.01 1.91
C LEU A 133 5.97 -5.83 1.62
N GLN A 134 4.82 -5.24 1.84
CA GLN A 134 3.53 -5.80 1.47
C GLN A 134 2.98 -5.10 0.24
N LEU A 135 2.68 -5.88 -0.79
CA LEU A 135 1.92 -5.46 -1.96
C LEU A 135 0.47 -5.90 -1.76
N VAL A 136 -0.43 -4.94 -1.62
CA VAL A 136 -1.87 -5.18 -1.57
C VAL A 136 -2.46 -4.90 -2.94
N LEU A 137 -3.17 -5.88 -3.50
CA LEU A 137 -3.92 -5.78 -4.74
C LEU A 137 -5.40 -5.74 -4.42
N ILE A 138 -6.10 -4.79 -5.04
CA ILE A 138 -7.53 -4.55 -4.84
C ILE A 138 -8.19 -4.56 -6.22
N GLY A 139 -9.02 -5.57 -6.46
CA GLY A 139 -9.88 -5.61 -7.64
C GLY A 139 -11.11 -4.74 -7.47
N GLU A 140 -11.62 -4.17 -8.56
CA GLU A 140 -12.97 -3.62 -8.55
C GLU A 140 -13.96 -4.77 -8.31
N GLU A 141 -14.76 -4.67 -7.25
CA GLU A 141 -15.75 -5.69 -6.93
C GLU A 141 -16.66 -5.93 -8.13
N MET A 142 -16.87 -7.21 -8.47
CA MET A 142 -18.07 -7.60 -9.20
C MET A 142 -19.24 -7.38 -8.25
N LYS A 143 -20.00 -6.30 -8.46
CA LYS A 143 -21.26 -6.01 -7.75
C LYS A 143 -22.04 -7.30 -7.44
N PRO A 144 -22.30 -7.64 -6.17
CA PRO A 144 -23.46 -8.42 -5.79
C PRO A 144 -24.57 -7.43 -5.44
N VAL A 145 -25.21 -6.81 -6.44
CA VAL A 145 -26.32 -5.87 -6.22
C VAL A 145 -27.61 -6.45 -6.80
N ALA A 146 -28.39 -7.10 -5.95
CA ALA A 146 -29.85 -7.26 -6.11
C ALA A 146 -30.56 -7.77 -4.84
N ALA A 147 -30.08 -7.50 -3.62
CA ALA A 147 -30.81 -7.99 -2.42
C ALA A 147 -30.63 -7.22 -1.11
N LYS A 148 -29.83 -6.16 -1.04
CA LYS A 148 -29.65 -5.40 0.22
C LYS A 148 -29.83 -3.90 0.13
N GLU A 149 -29.99 -3.36 -1.08
CA GLU A 149 -30.26 -1.93 -1.30
C GLU A 149 -31.76 -1.60 -1.16
N GLU A 150 -32.65 -2.54 -1.42
CA GLU A 150 -34.10 -2.37 -1.20
C GLU A 150 -34.48 -2.25 0.29
N ALA A 151 -33.65 -2.80 1.19
CA ALA A 151 -33.93 -2.75 2.62
C ALA A 151 -33.56 -1.42 3.28
N ILE A 152 -32.61 -0.67 2.71
CA ILE A 152 -32.17 0.63 3.24
C ILE A 152 -33.03 1.75 2.66
N GLN A 153 -33.40 1.68 1.37
CA GLN A 153 -34.33 2.65 0.75
C GLN A 153 -35.74 2.59 1.35
N ALA A 154 -36.23 1.41 1.76
CA ALA A 154 -37.53 1.28 2.40
C ALA A 154 -37.59 1.86 3.84
N LEU A 155 -36.44 2.07 4.49
CA LEU A 155 -36.35 2.70 5.81
C LEU A 155 -36.26 4.23 5.69
N GLU A 156 -35.53 4.74 4.69
CA GLU A 156 -35.42 6.18 4.43
C GLU A 156 -36.71 6.79 3.85
N GLU A 157 -37.47 6.07 3.01
CA GLU A 157 -38.79 6.55 2.54
C GLU A 157 -39.83 6.68 3.66
N LYS A 158 -39.68 5.93 4.75
CA LYS A 158 -40.59 5.97 5.89
C LYS A 158 -40.33 7.16 6.82
N GLU A 159 -39.07 7.57 6.99
CA GLU A 159 -38.70 8.77 7.76
C GLU A 159 -39.02 10.07 7.00
N ILE A 160 -38.89 10.08 5.67
CA ILE A 160 -39.21 11.25 4.84
C ILE A 160 -40.73 11.50 4.78
N ALA A 161 -41.55 10.45 4.80
CA ALA A 161 -43.01 10.58 4.77
C ALA A 161 -43.60 11.19 6.06
N GLU A 162 -42.94 11.03 7.21
CA GLU A 162 -43.45 11.51 8.50
C GLU A 162 -43.09 13.00 8.76
N GLN A 163 -42.03 13.51 8.11
CA GLN A 163 -41.60 14.91 8.23
C GLN A 163 -42.24 15.86 7.21
N GLN A 164 -42.95 15.36 6.19
CA GLN A 164 -43.61 16.19 5.18
C GLN A 164 -45.10 16.48 5.47
N ALA A 165 -45.63 16.11 6.65
CA ALA A 165 -47.02 16.37 7.02
C ALA A 165 -47.29 17.76 7.63
N ILE A 166 -46.27 18.62 7.76
CA ILE A 166 -46.41 19.98 8.33
C ILE A 166 -45.70 20.99 7.42
N SER A 167 -46.32 21.34 6.30
CA SER A 167 -46.28 22.68 5.67
C SER A 167 -46.75 22.55 4.23
N ALA A 168 -48.05 22.75 4.01
CA ALA A 168 -48.63 22.90 2.69
C ALA A 168 -48.91 24.40 2.46
N GLU A 169 -48.30 24.99 1.43
CA GLU A 169 -48.98 25.60 0.28
C GLU A 169 -48.01 26.34 -0.70
N PRO A 170 -48.41 26.60 -1.97
CA PRO A 170 -47.67 26.11 -3.13
C PRO A 170 -47.04 27.21 -4.01
N GLY A 171 -46.06 26.81 -4.84
CA GLY A 171 -45.49 27.68 -5.87
C GLY A 171 -44.61 26.97 -6.90
N THR A 172 -45.26 26.47 -7.95
CA THR A 172 -44.84 26.40 -9.37
C THR A 172 -43.56 25.64 -9.77
N VAL A 173 -43.80 24.53 -10.48
CA VAL A 173 -42.88 23.70 -11.27
C VAL A 173 -42.62 24.36 -12.64
N GLN A 174 -41.36 24.41 -13.11
CA GLN A 174 -40.88 23.73 -14.33
C GLN A 174 -39.49 24.19 -14.85
N LYS A 175 -38.75 23.17 -15.31
CA LYS A 175 -37.71 23.15 -16.37
C LYS A 175 -36.26 23.35 -15.90
N LYS A 176 -35.49 22.32 -15.54
CA LYS A 176 -35.06 21.07 -16.21
C LYS A 176 -34.01 21.30 -17.32
N GLU A 177 -32.82 20.73 -17.05
CA GLU A 177 -31.80 20.25 -18.00
C GLU A 177 -31.17 21.27 -18.96
N GLN A 178 -30.14 21.99 -18.49
CA GLN A 178 -28.96 22.37 -19.30
C GLN A 178 -27.92 23.16 -18.47
N ILE A 179 -27.11 22.50 -17.63
CA ILE A 179 -25.71 22.91 -17.35
C ILE A 179 -24.94 21.63 -16.95
N VAL A 180 -24.62 20.79 -17.93
CA VAL A 180 -23.58 19.76 -17.81
C VAL A 180 -22.66 19.96 -19.00
N GLU A 181 -21.75 20.95 -18.94
CA GLU A 181 -20.53 21.04 -19.78
C GLU A 181 -19.70 22.32 -19.54
N ALA A 182 -19.59 22.80 -18.30
CA ALA A 182 -18.65 23.89 -17.99
C ALA A 182 -18.25 23.89 -16.51
N GLN A 183 -17.63 22.81 -16.03
CA GLN A 183 -16.80 22.80 -14.81
C GLN A 183 -16.01 21.48 -14.68
N MET A 184 -15.39 21.05 -15.78
CA MET A 184 -14.27 20.09 -15.75
C MET A 184 -12.95 20.87 -15.70
N ALA A 185 -12.74 21.58 -14.59
CA ALA A 185 -11.46 22.16 -14.18
C ALA A 185 -11.60 22.73 -12.75
N GLU A 186 -11.95 21.89 -11.78
CA GLU A 186 -11.97 22.28 -10.37
C GLU A 186 -11.15 21.23 -9.59
N ASP A 187 -9.93 21.66 -9.27
CA ASP A 187 -8.99 21.18 -8.26
C ASP A 187 -8.85 19.66 -7.99
N LEU A 188 -7.74 19.09 -8.43
CA LEU A 188 -7.32 17.70 -8.12
C LEU A 188 -6.82 17.53 -6.68
N SER A 189 -7.01 18.52 -5.80
CA SER A 189 -6.57 18.46 -4.41
C SER A 189 -7.47 17.54 -3.58
N VAL A 190 -6.85 16.61 -2.85
CA VAL A 190 -7.57 15.73 -1.93
C VAL A 190 -8.15 16.60 -0.81
N THR A 191 -9.44 16.50 -0.52
CA THR A 191 -10.05 17.22 0.61
C THR A 191 -10.66 16.23 1.58
N ILE A 192 -10.25 16.33 2.85
CA ILE A 192 -10.87 15.62 3.96
C ILE A 192 -11.99 16.50 4.50
N TYR A 193 -13.22 16.00 4.49
CA TYR A 193 -14.41 16.69 4.99
C TYR A 193 -14.72 16.38 6.45
N SER A 194 -14.45 15.16 6.90
CA SER A 194 -14.71 14.79 8.29
C SER A 194 -13.84 13.63 8.74
N ILE A 195 -13.49 13.64 10.02
CA ILE A 195 -12.85 12.53 10.73
C ILE A 195 -13.73 12.21 11.94
N SER A 196 -14.14 10.95 12.11
CA SER A 196 -14.97 10.54 13.25
C SER A 196 -14.50 9.21 13.84
N PHE A 197 -14.70 9.08 15.15
CA PHE A 197 -14.41 7.86 15.91
C PHE A 197 -15.70 7.16 16.30
N GLU A 198 -15.70 5.83 16.21
CA GLU A 198 -16.77 4.97 16.70
C GLU A 198 -16.17 3.80 17.47
N GLY A 199 -16.35 3.81 18.80
CA GLY A 199 -16.00 2.69 19.66
C GLY A 199 -17.09 1.61 19.65
N SER A 200 -16.71 0.35 19.61
CA SER A 200 -17.63 -0.79 19.78
C SER A 200 -17.41 -1.51 21.11
N ARG A 201 -18.48 -2.05 21.69
CA ARG A 201 -18.41 -2.99 22.83
C ARG A 201 -17.80 -4.35 22.43
N ALA A 202 -17.64 -4.63 21.13
CA ALA A 202 -17.16 -5.90 20.60
C ALA A 202 -15.64 -5.98 20.40
N GLY A 203 -14.86 -5.03 20.93
CA GLY A 203 -13.39 -5.04 20.80
C GLY A 203 -12.89 -4.55 19.43
N GLU A 204 -13.73 -3.83 18.69
CA GLU A 204 -13.37 -3.17 17.44
C GLU A 204 -13.58 -1.66 17.56
N GLU A 205 -12.65 -0.87 17.03
CA GLU A 205 -12.78 0.58 17.00
C GLU A 205 -12.58 1.10 15.58
N LYS A 206 -13.43 2.03 15.16
CA LYS A 206 -13.47 2.50 13.77
C LYS A 206 -13.17 3.98 13.69
N ILE A 207 -12.29 4.34 12.77
CA ILE A 207 -12.00 5.72 12.41
C ILE A 207 -12.47 5.92 10.97
N ARG A 208 -13.36 6.89 10.77
CA ARG A 208 -14.01 7.15 9.50
C ARG A 208 -13.59 8.50 8.95
N PHE A 209 -13.19 8.52 7.69
CA PHE A 209 -12.71 9.67 6.95
C PHE A 209 -13.59 9.89 5.73
N ARG A 210 -14.30 11.01 5.65
CA ARG A 210 -15.07 11.40 4.47
C ARG A 210 -14.20 12.29 3.58
N LEU A 211 -14.09 11.94 2.31
CA LEU A 211 -13.21 12.60 1.35
C LEU A 211 -14.02 13.15 0.17
N ASN A 212 -13.41 14.01 -0.65
CA ASN A 212 -13.99 14.48 -1.92
C ASN A 212 -13.87 13.47 -3.08
N GLY A 213 -13.16 12.36 -2.87
CA GLY A 213 -12.99 11.32 -3.88
C GLY A 213 -12.35 10.07 -3.30
N PHE A 214 -12.00 9.13 -4.19
CA PHE A 214 -11.29 7.90 -3.82
C PHE A 214 -9.80 8.19 -3.57
N TYR A 215 -9.46 8.61 -2.36
CA TYR A 215 -8.09 8.97 -1.96
C TYR A 215 -7.67 8.24 -0.67
N PRO A 216 -7.42 6.92 -0.72
CA PRO A 216 -6.97 6.18 0.46
C PRO A 216 -5.61 6.70 0.96
N PRO A 217 -5.40 6.83 2.28
CA PRO A 217 -4.13 7.29 2.83
C PRO A 217 -3.06 6.20 2.79
N GLY A 218 -1.79 6.61 2.82
CA GLY A 218 -0.71 5.72 3.22
C GLY A 218 -0.74 5.48 4.72
N ILE A 219 -0.71 4.23 5.19
CA ILE A 219 -0.77 3.90 6.62
C ILE A 219 0.56 3.32 7.08
N MET A 220 1.08 3.81 8.20
CA MET A 220 2.25 3.26 8.89
C MET A 220 1.97 3.09 10.38
N THR A 221 2.65 2.12 11.00
CA THR A 221 2.66 1.97 12.46
C THR A 221 4.01 2.44 13.02
N ARG A 222 4.00 3.05 14.21
CA ARG A 222 5.20 3.36 14.99
C ARG A 222 5.07 2.68 16.35
N GLU A 223 6.12 2.01 16.81
CA GLU A 223 6.10 1.23 18.06
C GLU A 223 7.18 1.71 19.06
N ASP A 224 7.67 2.95 18.88
CA ASP A 224 8.88 3.43 19.53
C ASP A 224 8.72 3.56 21.06
N THR A 225 7.67 4.26 21.51
CA THR A 225 7.35 4.46 22.94
C THR A 225 5.86 4.34 23.23
N LEU A 226 5.02 4.93 22.38
CA LEU A 226 3.58 4.72 22.36
C LEU A 226 3.24 4.14 20.98
N PRO A 227 2.40 3.08 20.92
CA PRO A 227 2.00 2.52 19.64
C PRO A 227 1.13 3.53 18.90
N GLU A 228 1.51 3.87 17.68
CA GLU A 228 0.79 4.84 16.85
C GLU A 228 0.46 4.24 15.49
N VAL A 229 -0.70 4.62 14.94
CA VAL A 229 -1.04 4.43 13.53
C VAL A 229 -1.12 5.79 12.86
N VAL A 230 -0.43 5.95 11.75
CA VAL A 230 -0.30 7.22 11.06
C VAL A 230 -0.88 7.06 9.66
N CYS A 231 -1.95 7.78 9.37
CA CYS A 231 -2.57 7.88 8.07
C CYS A 231 -2.07 9.15 7.37
N ASN A 232 -1.34 9.01 6.27
CA ASN A 232 -0.82 10.10 5.47
C ASN A 232 -1.67 10.28 4.20
N PHE A 233 -2.35 11.42 4.10
CA PHE A 233 -3.12 11.84 2.94
C PHE A 233 -2.26 12.83 2.14
N ALA A 234 -1.60 12.31 1.10
CA ALA A 234 -0.72 13.10 0.24
C ALA A 234 -1.49 14.20 -0.50
N ASP A 235 -0.89 15.39 -0.58
CA ASP A 235 -1.45 16.57 -1.26
C ASP A 235 -2.87 16.93 -0.79
N ALA A 236 -3.20 16.57 0.46
CA ALA A 236 -4.52 16.79 1.01
C ALA A 236 -4.66 18.16 1.71
N ALA A 237 -5.87 18.68 1.63
CA ALA A 237 -6.40 19.79 2.39
C ALA A 237 -7.45 19.31 3.40
N LEU A 238 -7.71 20.14 4.41
CA LEU A 238 -8.75 19.93 5.42
C LEU A 238 -9.86 20.95 5.20
N ALA A 239 -11.10 20.51 5.34
CA ALA A 239 -12.23 21.41 5.50
C ALA A 239 -12.06 22.29 6.76
N GLU A 240 -12.69 23.47 6.77
CA GLU A 240 -12.46 24.52 7.79
C GLU A 240 -12.75 24.04 9.22
N ASP A 241 -13.70 23.11 9.40
CA ASP A 241 -14.24 22.72 10.71
C ASP A 241 -13.70 21.38 11.25
N ILE A 242 -12.55 20.90 10.77
CA ILE A 242 -11.98 19.64 11.27
C ILE A 242 -11.24 19.87 12.59
N GLU A 243 -11.70 19.16 13.63
CA GLU A 243 -11.03 19.08 14.91
C GLU A 243 -9.59 18.55 14.75
N ARG A 244 -8.63 19.30 15.31
CA ARG A 244 -7.21 18.94 15.24
C ARG A 244 -6.82 17.84 16.20
N GLN A 245 -7.64 17.61 17.22
CA GLN A 245 -7.40 16.62 18.24
C GLN A 245 -8.73 16.10 18.77
N ILE A 246 -8.91 14.78 18.76
CA ILE A 246 -10.10 14.08 19.24
C ILE A 246 -9.65 13.12 20.34
N ILE A 247 -10.16 13.29 21.56
CA ILE A 247 -10.00 12.32 22.64
C ILE A 247 -11.15 11.33 22.56
N THR A 248 -10.83 10.08 22.26
CA THR A 248 -11.82 9.06 21.83
C THR A 248 -12.47 8.35 23.01
N GLY A 249 -11.78 8.25 24.15
CA GLY A 249 -12.19 7.40 25.28
C GLY A 249 -12.27 5.91 24.92
N GLY A 250 -11.62 5.50 23.81
CA GLY A 250 -11.56 4.13 23.34
C GLY A 250 -10.65 3.26 24.21
N ASN A 251 -10.84 1.95 24.10
CA ASN A 251 -9.99 0.92 24.67
C ASN A 251 -8.73 0.66 23.83
N LEU A 252 -8.79 0.86 22.52
CA LEU A 252 -7.70 0.58 21.58
C LEU A 252 -7.05 1.86 21.05
N VAL A 253 -7.84 2.87 20.72
CA VAL A 253 -7.42 4.18 20.25
C VAL A 253 -7.75 5.17 21.35
N GLN A 254 -6.76 5.91 21.83
CA GLN A 254 -6.90 6.87 22.92
C GLN A 254 -7.08 8.30 22.43
N ARG A 255 -6.43 8.63 21.31
CA ARG A 255 -6.39 9.97 20.75
C ARG A 255 -6.19 9.93 19.24
N ILE A 256 -6.82 10.88 18.55
CA ILE A 256 -6.63 11.15 17.13
C ILE A 256 -6.10 12.57 17.00
N THR A 257 -4.97 12.75 16.33
CA THR A 257 -4.35 14.07 16.08
C THR A 257 -4.25 14.31 14.58
N VAL A 258 -4.60 15.50 14.13
CA VAL A 258 -4.62 15.89 12.71
C VAL A 258 -3.63 17.02 12.47
N GLU A 259 -2.57 16.71 11.74
CA GLU A 259 -1.46 17.62 11.44
C GLU A 259 -1.43 17.96 9.95
N LYS A 260 -1.26 19.25 9.65
CA LYS A 260 -0.97 19.70 8.28
C LYS A 260 0.55 19.74 8.10
N THR A 261 1.04 19.13 7.04
CA THR A 261 2.46 19.05 6.68
C THR A 261 2.68 19.68 5.30
N GLU A 262 3.94 19.84 4.89
CA GLU A 262 4.28 20.29 3.54
C GLU A 262 3.82 19.29 2.46
N ALA A 263 3.69 18.00 2.81
CA ALA A 263 3.34 16.92 1.90
C ALA A 263 1.83 16.58 1.88
N GLY A 264 1.00 17.30 2.65
CA GLY A 264 -0.43 17.03 2.80
C GLY A 264 -0.87 16.95 4.25
N VAL A 265 -1.76 16.02 4.59
CA VAL A 265 -2.33 15.86 5.94
C VAL A 265 -1.91 14.54 6.56
N GLN A 266 -1.45 14.59 7.81
CA GLN A 266 -1.17 13.41 8.61
C GLN A 266 -2.21 13.29 9.73
N VAL A 267 -2.79 12.10 9.88
CA VAL A 267 -3.69 11.76 10.98
C VAL A 267 -3.05 10.66 11.81
N VAL A 268 -2.71 10.98 13.06
CA VAL A 268 -2.04 10.08 14.00
C VAL A 268 -3.07 9.54 14.99
N LEU A 269 -3.14 8.23 15.11
CA LEU A 269 -3.95 7.51 16.08
C LEU A 269 -3.00 6.97 17.14
N GLU A 270 -3.11 7.50 18.34
CA GLU A 270 -2.40 6.98 19.50
C GLU A 270 -3.16 5.78 20.05
N LEU A 271 -2.50 4.63 20.05
CA LEU A 271 -3.07 3.37 20.50
C LEU A 271 -2.72 3.09 21.96
N THR A 272 -3.49 2.21 22.59
CA THR A 272 -3.24 1.75 23.94
C THR A 272 -2.01 0.84 24.02
N GLU A 273 -1.11 1.12 24.95
CA GLU A 273 0.08 0.30 25.17
C GLU A 273 -0.24 -1.15 25.59
N GLY A 274 0.72 -2.05 25.34
CA GLY A 274 0.66 -3.44 25.82
C GLY A 274 -0.34 -4.35 25.10
N LYS A 275 -0.83 -3.93 23.93
CA LYS A 275 -1.74 -4.71 23.08
C LYS A 275 -1.11 -4.96 21.72
N ASP A 276 -1.40 -6.13 21.15
CA ASP A 276 -1.12 -6.44 19.75
C ASP A 276 -2.32 -6.01 18.91
N PHE A 277 -2.09 -5.34 17.79
CA PHE A 277 -3.16 -4.76 16.98
C PHE A 277 -3.28 -5.43 15.60
N ASP A 278 -4.53 -5.63 15.18
CA ASP A 278 -4.90 -5.91 13.79
C ASP A 278 -5.57 -4.67 13.19
N LEU A 279 -5.12 -4.29 11.99
CA LEU A 279 -5.61 -3.12 11.27
C LEU A 279 -6.30 -3.56 9.99
N GLN A 280 -7.60 -3.30 9.88
CA GLN A 280 -8.35 -3.51 8.66
C GLN A 280 -8.71 -2.18 8.01
N GLN A 281 -8.40 -2.05 6.73
CA GLN A 281 -8.72 -0.88 5.92
C GLN A 281 -9.91 -1.21 5.02
N ILE A 282 -10.90 -0.33 4.98
CA ILE A 282 -12.09 -0.46 4.15
C ILE A 282 -12.34 0.87 3.44
N PHE A 283 -12.62 0.85 2.15
CA PHE A 283 -13.00 2.04 1.40
C PHE A 283 -14.34 1.82 0.70
N PHE A 284 -15.30 2.71 0.95
CA PHE A 284 -16.60 2.73 0.27
C PHE A 284 -16.57 3.80 -0.82
N ARG A 285 -16.53 3.36 -2.08
CA ARG A 285 -16.45 4.25 -3.26
C ARG A 285 -17.66 5.17 -3.37
N ASP A 286 -18.85 4.59 -3.20
CA ASP A 286 -20.12 5.31 -3.41
C ASP A 286 -20.39 6.38 -2.33
N GLY A 287 -19.53 6.51 -1.32
CA GLY A 287 -19.58 7.55 -0.30
C GLY A 287 -18.26 8.30 -0.07
N ASN A 288 -17.23 8.05 -0.89
CA ASN A 288 -15.85 8.56 -0.67
C ASN A 288 -15.40 8.43 0.79
N LEU A 289 -15.67 7.26 1.38
CA LEU A 289 -15.51 7.00 2.81
C LEU A 289 -14.39 5.99 3.01
N PHE A 290 -13.31 6.42 3.66
CA PHE A 290 -12.26 5.56 4.14
C PHE A 290 -12.51 5.21 5.60
N VAL A 291 -12.40 3.93 5.97
CA VAL A 291 -12.59 3.43 7.33
C VAL A 291 -11.36 2.60 7.72
N LEU A 292 -10.72 2.99 8.81
CA LEU A 292 -9.73 2.18 9.48
C LEU A 292 -10.39 1.51 10.69
N VAL A 293 -10.33 0.19 10.73
CA VAL A 293 -10.79 -0.63 11.86
C VAL A 293 -9.56 -1.11 12.63
N VAL A 294 -9.54 -0.83 13.92
CA VAL A 294 -8.52 -1.27 14.86
C VAL A 294 -9.11 -2.37 15.74
N ARG A 295 -8.42 -3.50 15.83
CA ARG A 295 -8.76 -4.63 16.69
C ARG A 295 -7.58 -5.04 17.54
N GLU A 296 -7.86 -5.66 18.67
CA GLU A 296 -6.85 -6.38 19.43
C GLU A 296 -6.64 -7.79 18.85
N PHE A 297 -5.40 -8.17 18.62
CA PHE A 297 -5.04 -9.50 18.13
C PHE A 297 -5.16 -10.50 19.29
N ALA A 298 -6.26 -11.25 19.33
CA ALA A 298 -6.42 -12.29 20.34
C ALA A 298 -5.45 -13.46 20.06
N GLN A 299 -4.45 -13.65 20.92
CA GLN A 299 -3.71 -14.90 20.93
C GLN A 299 -4.65 -16.02 21.35
N SER A 300 -4.98 -16.93 20.44
CA SER A 300 -5.66 -18.17 20.79
C SER A 300 -4.78 -18.93 21.79
N SER A 301 -5.17 -18.91 23.07
CA SER A 301 -4.51 -19.71 24.11
C SER A 301 -4.56 -21.18 23.68
N LYS A 302 -3.39 -21.80 23.53
CA LYS A 302 -3.27 -23.25 23.43
C LYS A 302 -3.73 -23.92 24.72
#